data_AF-A0A6G3RVD5-F1
#
_entry.id   AF-A0A6G3RVD5-F1
#
_cell.length_a   1.000
_cell.length_b   1.000
_cell.length_c   1.000
_cell.angle_alpha   90.00
_cell.angle_beta   90.00
_cell.angle_gamma   90.00
#
_symmetry.space_group_name_H-M   'P 1'
#
loop_
_entity.id
_entity.type
_entity.pdbx_description
1 polymer ?
#
loop_
_entity_poly.entity_id
_entity_poly.type
_entity_poly.pdbx_seq_one_letter_code
_entity_poly.pdbx_strand_id
1 'polypeptide(L)' 'MSSDGAPHDEAVRRAHAAIQEYTLSAEGWRSSPSETLQRVLADLLHWCDDTQRDFDRALAVARERHAAERPDG' A
#
# COMPACT_ATOMS: atom_id res chain seq x y z
N MET A 1 13.40 -14.79 8.58
CA MET A 1 12.25 -15.00 7.66
C MET A 1 11.04 -14.43 8.33
N SER A 2 10.73 -13.16 8.05
CA SER A 2 9.58 -12.48 8.63
C SER A 2 8.32 -12.96 7.93
N SER A 3 7.42 -13.56 8.70
CA SER A 3 6.16 -14.16 8.23
C SER A 3 5.10 -13.11 7.79
N ASP A 4 5.42 -11.83 7.85
CA ASP A 4 4.52 -10.71 7.52
C ASP A 4 4.37 -10.43 6.01
N GLY A 5 5.26 -10.97 5.16
CA GLY A 5 5.20 -10.74 3.71
C GLY A 5 4.06 -11.49 3.01
N ALA A 6 3.75 -12.70 3.45
CA ALA A 6 2.73 -13.54 2.81
C ALA A 6 1.29 -12.98 2.86
N PRO A 7 0.77 -12.48 4.01
CA PRO A 7 -0.56 -11.89 4.05
C PRO A 7 -0.64 -10.54 3.32
N HIS A 8 0.45 -9.77 3.31
CA HIS A 8 0.57 -8.51 2.58
C HIS A 8 0.51 -8.73 1.07
N ASP A 9 1.30 -9.67 0.55
CA ASP A 9 1.33 -10.01 -0.88
C ASP A 9 -0.02 -10.51 -1.39
N GLU A 10 -0.75 -11.26 -0.55
CA GLU A 10 -2.09 -11.75 -0.90
C GLU A 10 -3.15 -10.64 -0.92
N ALA A 11 -3.05 -9.65 -0.03
CA ALA A 11 -3.91 -8.46 -0.04
C ALA A 11 -3.64 -7.60 -1.29
N VAL A 12 -2.36 -7.34 -1.62
CA VAL A 12 -1.96 -6.60 -2.82
C VAL A 12 -2.44 -7.29 -4.09
N ARG A 13 -2.28 -8.62 -4.19
CA ARG A 13 -2.75 -9.39 -5.34
C ARG A 13 -4.27 -9.34 -5.51
N ARG A 14 -5.04 -9.42 -4.41
CA ARG A 14 -6.51 -9.28 -4.45
C ARG A 14 -6.96 -7.89 -4.86
N ALA A 15 -6.35 -6.84 -4.30
CA ALA A 15 -6.63 -5.47 -4.68
C ALA A 15 -6.35 -5.24 -6.18
N HIS A 16 -5.22 -5.74 -6.68
CA HIS A 16 -4.85 -5.58 -8.08
C HIS A 16 -5.79 -6.33 -9.03
N ALA A 17 -6.22 -7.54 -8.68
CA ALA A 17 -7.22 -8.29 -9.45
C ALA A 17 -8.59 -7.60 -9.47
N ALA A 18 -9.06 -7.10 -8.32
CA ALA A 18 -10.33 -6.40 -8.22
C ALA A 18 -10.34 -5.06 -8.99
N ILE A 19 -9.21 -4.35 -9.02
CA ILE A 19 -9.04 -3.16 -9.85
C ILE A 19 -9.15 -3.53 -11.33
N GLN A 20 -8.44 -4.55 -11.81
CA GLN A 20 -8.53 -4.96 -13.22
C GLN A 20 -9.94 -5.42 -13.63
N GLU A 21 -10.67 -6.08 -12.73
CA GLU A 21 -11.98 -6.63 -13.03
C GLU A 21 -13.11 -5.59 -12.93
N TYR A 22 -13.06 -4.68 -11.96
CA TYR A 22 -14.18 -3.77 -11.66
C TYR A 22 -13.95 -2.31 -12.00
N THR A 23 -12.69 -1.85 -12.14
CA THR A 23 -12.41 -0.41 -12.36
C THR A 23 -12.14 -0.02 -13.82
N LEU A 24 -12.03 -0.98 -14.74
CA LEU A 24 -11.83 -0.70 -16.17
C LEU A 24 -13.13 -0.50 -16.97
N SER A 25 -14.31 -0.52 -16.33
CA SER A 25 -15.56 -0.11 -16.97
C SER A 25 -16.50 0.62 -16.00
N ALA A 26 -17.08 1.72 -16.45
CA ALA A 26 -18.08 2.48 -15.70
C ALA A 26 -19.34 1.65 -15.36
N GLU A 27 -19.57 0.56 -16.10
CA GLU A 27 -20.65 -0.42 -15.90
C GLU A 27 -20.34 -1.36 -14.72
N GLY A 28 -19.07 -1.78 -14.58
CA GLY A 28 -18.58 -2.66 -13.50
C GLY A 28 -18.61 -1.97 -12.14
N TRP A 29 -18.42 -0.64 -12.12
CA TRP A 29 -18.52 0.18 -10.92
C TRP A 29 -19.96 0.33 -10.41
N ARG A 30 -20.95 0.38 -11.32
CA ARG A 30 -22.39 0.44 -10.97
C ARG A 30 -22.98 -0.89 -10.54
N SER A 31 -22.44 -2.01 -11.06
CA SER A 31 -22.97 -3.36 -10.83
C SER A 31 -22.23 -4.14 -9.75
N SER A 32 -21.09 -3.62 -9.26
CA SER A 32 -20.36 -4.23 -8.15
C SER A 32 -21.20 -4.17 -6.86
N PRO A 33 -21.35 -5.28 -6.13
CA PRO A 33 -21.93 -5.25 -4.80
C PRO A 33 -21.16 -4.21 -3.97
N SER A 34 -21.86 -3.24 -3.37
CA SER A 34 -21.22 -2.11 -2.67
C SER A 34 -20.19 -2.55 -1.62
N GLU A 35 -20.38 -3.75 -1.04
CA GLU A 35 -19.45 -4.40 -0.12
C GLU A 35 -18.10 -4.76 -0.77
N THR A 36 -18.10 -5.20 -2.04
CA THR A 36 -16.87 -5.50 -2.80
C THR A 36 -16.06 -4.25 -3.06
N LEU A 37 -16.70 -3.15 -3.50
CA LEU A 37 -16.02 -1.88 -3.70
C LEU A 37 -15.49 -1.29 -2.38
N GLN A 38 -16.26 -1.38 -1.29
CA GLN A 38 -15.81 -0.93 0.03
C GLN A 38 -14.58 -1.71 0.52
N ARG A 39 -14.53 -3.03 0.30
CA ARG A 39 -13.36 -3.84 0.63
C ARG A 39 -12.14 -3.44 -0.19
N VAL A 40 -12.29 -3.22 -1.50
CA VAL A 40 -11.18 -2.77 -2.36
C VAL A 40 -10.66 -1.41 -1.93
N LEU A 41 -11.56 -0.47 -1.62
CA LEU A 41 -11.16 0.86 -1.13
C LEU A 41 -10.45 0.77 0.23
N ALA A 42 -10.92 -0.09 1.14
CA ALA A 42 -10.27 -0.30 2.42
C ALA A 42 -8.86 -0.91 2.25
N ASP A 43 -8.72 -1.92 1.39
CA ASP A 43 -7.43 -2.55 1.09
C ASP A 43 -6.45 -1.54 0.47
N LEU A 44 -6.93 -0.67 -0.42
CA LEU A 44 -6.12 0.41 -1.02
C LEU A 44 -5.67 1.45 0.02
N LEU A 45 -6.56 1.85 0.94
CA LEU A 45 -6.20 2.78 2.00
C LEU A 45 -5.13 2.18 2.93
N HIS A 46 -5.27 0.89 3.29
CA HIS A 46 -4.26 0.19 4.09
C HIS A 46 -2.91 0.11 3.37
N TRP A 47 -2.92 -0.15 2.06
CA TRP A 47 -1.68 -0.16 1.27
C TRP A 47 -0.99 1.21 1.24
N CYS A 48 -1.76 2.29 1.10
CA CYS A 48 -1.22 3.65 1.16
C CYS A 48 -0.59 3.95 2.52
N ASP A 49 -1.25 3.60 3.62
CA ASP A 49 -0.74 3.81 4.99
C ASP A 49 0.55 3.02 5.25
N ASP A 50 0.60 1.75 4.86
CA ASP A 50 1.80 0.91 5.00
C ASP A 50 2.96 1.46 4.16
N THR A 51 2.69 1.87 2.92
CA THR A 51 3.70 2.46 2.03
C THR A 51 4.26 3.77 2.59
N GLN A 52 3.39 4.62 3.14
CA GLN A 52 3.80 5.88 3.76
C GLN A 52 4.69 5.63 4.99
N ARG A 53 4.31 4.67 5.84
CA ARG A 53 5.10 4.30 7.03
C ARG A 53 6.49 3.79 6.67
N ASP A 54 6.59 2.98 5.62
CA ASP A 54 7.88 2.44 5.16
C ASP A 54 8.75 3.54 4.55
N PHE A 55 8.15 4.48 3.81
CA PHE A 55 8.85 5.66 3.31
C PHE A 55 9.38 6.54 4.47
N ASP A 56 8.55 6.82 5.48
CA ASP A 56 8.96 7.62 6.65
C ASP A 56 10.12 6.97 7.40
N ARG A 57 10.11 5.64 7.52
CA ARG A 57 11.22 4.88 8.11
C ARG A 57 12.50 5.02 7.29
N ALA A 58 12.42 4.84 5.97
CA ALA A 58 13.57 4.99 5.09
C ALA A 58 14.12 6.42 5.14
N LEU A 59 13.25 7.42 5.20
CA LEU A 59 13.62 8.83 5.33
C LEU A 59 14.32 9.14 6.66
N ALA A 60 13.84 8.58 7.78
CA ALA A 60 14.49 8.71 9.08
C ALA A 60 15.93 8.16 9.05
N VAL A 61 16.10 6.95 8.51
CA VAL A 61 17.42 6.31 8.37
C VAL A 61 18.35 7.15 7.48
N ALA A 62 17.85 7.68 6.37
CA ALA A 62 18.64 8.54 5.48
C ALA A 62 19.08 9.83 6.18
N ARG A 63 18.20 10.44 6.99
CA ARG A 63 18.52 11.64 7.77
C ARG A 63 19.57 11.38 8.84
N GLU A 64 19.47 10.27 9.56
CA GLU A 64 20.46 9.86 10.57
C GLU A 64 21.84 9.64 9.93
N ARG A 65 21.88 8.94 8.79
CA ARG A 65 23.12 8.75 8.02
C ARG A 65 23.73 10.07 7.58
N HIS A 66 22.93 10.94 6.98
CA HIS A 66 23.39 12.26 6.55
C HIS A 66 23.88 13.13 7.73
N ALA A 67 23.24 13.03 8.90
CA ALA A 67 23.69 13.71 10.10
C ALA A 67 25.03 13.15 10.63
N ALA A 68 25.23 11.83 10.54
CA ALA A 68 26.49 11.18 10.91
C ALA A 68 27.63 11.41 9.90
N GLU A 69 27.29 11.63 8.63
CA GLU A 69 28.25 11.93 7.55
C GLU A 69 28.66 13.40 7.49
N ARG A 70 27.92 14.30 8.15
CA ARG A 70 28.39 15.65 8.43
C ARG A 70 29.36 15.57 9.62
N PRO A 71 30.68 15.71 9.43
CA PRO A 71 31.54 16.01 10.56
C PRO A 71 31.07 17.36 11.13
N ASP A 72 31.16 17.51 12.43
CA ASP A 72 30.81 18.73 13.14
C ASP A 72 31.26 19.98 12.36
N GLY A 73 30.35 20.96 12.25
CA GLY A 73 30.74 22.30 11.82
C GLY A 73 31.74 22.90 12.80
#